data_AF-A0A136K830-F1
#
_entry.id   AF-A0A136K830-F1
#
_cell.length_a   1.000
_cell.length_b   1.000
_cell.length_c   1.000
_cell.angle_alpha   90.00
_cell.angle_beta   90.00
_cell.angle_gamma   90.00
#
_symmetry.space_group_name_H-M   'P 1'
#
loop_
_entity.id
_entity.type
_entity.pdbx_description
1 polymer ?
#
loop_
_entity_poly.entity_id
_entity_poly.type
_entity_poly.pdbx_seq_one_letter_code
_entity_poly.pdbx_strand_id
1 'polypeptide(L)'
;MDEPINHEIHPQTEPASADNSKKNFTRYMIGGLCLVLFLALTGVGYVQVEERRGGGVRPFVSAENKKCIDCHVAKDVGVGGINDWKTSRHATKGIGCVECHRAEKGDADAYGHEGFLVSTLVTPKDCMRCHDKEAQQFDKSHHAKAAQFIGSLDNFLGNVVEGPEVGTTGCAGCHGSVVKVMENGKLHPSTWPNSGIGRVNPDGSKGTCAACHGRHSFSIAQARQPESCGRCHMGPDHPQIEAYMESKHGVMFTANKDKMKLAEPSDKWHPGKDYLFPTCATCHMSATGTQEVTHDVGDRISWTLRPVVSTRLEHYQDRRKAMTQVCSSCHSNEIVERFFTQMDGGVALYNEKFGKPAKEAMDRLKELGKITPTPFDEEIEWVFYELWHHEGRRARHGLSKMAPDYVHWQGFYEVAKHFYMKFLPKVRELSPQVAKELLARETHRWVEKGLSKEEIAQMLEFYDKEMQGKRGGSSNGGS
;
A
#
# COMPACT_ATOMS: atom_id res chain seq x y z
N MET A 1 51.38 -106.38 7.43
CA MET A 1 52.56 -106.55 6.58
C MET A 1 52.88 -105.18 6.02
N ASP A 2 54.11 -104.78 6.33
CA ASP A 2 54.99 -103.92 5.55
C ASP A 2 54.69 -102.43 5.36
N GLU A 3 55.81 -101.73 5.56
CA GLU A 3 56.11 -100.31 5.54
C GLU A 3 56.36 -99.86 4.06
N PRO A 4 56.94 -98.67 3.78
CA PRO A 4 56.30 -97.42 3.36
C PRO A 4 56.63 -97.02 1.91
N ILE A 5 55.99 -95.99 1.32
CA ILE A 5 56.65 -95.14 0.28
C ILE A 5 56.19 -93.67 0.37
N ASN A 6 57.20 -92.80 0.39
CA ASN A 6 57.23 -91.34 0.28
C ASN A 6 56.54 -90.76 -0.98
N HIS A 7 55.93 -89.58 -0.84
CA HIS A 7 56.04 -88.53 -1.85
C HIS A 7 55.96 -87.15 -1.21
N GLU A 8 57.08 -86.43 -1.23
CA GLU A 8 57.15 -84.99 -0.98
C GLU A 8 56.39 -84.25 -2.08
N ILE A 9 55.43 -83.42 -1.68
CA ILE A 9 54.78 -82.43 -2.54
C ILE A 9 54.97 -81.08 -1.83
N HIS A 10 55.72 -80.17 -2.45
CA HIS A 10 55.75 -78.77 -2.07
C HIS A 10 54.40 -78.11 -2.38
N PRO A 11 53.70 -77.50 -1.41
CA PRO A 11 52.67 -76.51 -1.71
C PRO A 11 53.32 -75.12 -1.78
N GLN A 12 52.96 -74.40 -2.83
CA GLN A 12 53.32 -73.01 -3.05
C GLN A 12 52.79 -72.13 -1.90
N THR A 13 53.64 -71.25 -1.38
CA THR A 13 53.23 -70.16 -0.48
C THR A 13 52.50 -69.08 -1.28
N GLU A 14 51.17 -69.04 -1.20
CA GLU A 14 50.39 -67.84 -1.58
C GLU A 14 50.42 -66.80 -0.45
N PRO A 15 50.57 -65.49 -0.75
CA PRO A 15 50.59 -64.45 0.27
C PRO A 15 49.16 -64.08 0.72
N ALA A 16 48.65 -64.76 1.74
CA ALA A 16 47.30 -64.54 2.29
C ALA A 16 47.16 -63.34 3.26
N SER A 17 47.87 -62.22 3.05
CA SER A 17 47.80 -61.06 3.98
C SER A 17 47.42 -59.70 3.38
N ALA A 18 47.48 -59.51 2.06
CA ALA A 18 47.17 -58.21 1.44
C ALA A 18 45.69 -58.05 1.00
N ASP A 19 45.01 -59.14 0.63
CA ASP A 19 43.66 -59.10 0.06
C ASP A 19 42.56 -58.85 1.13
N ASN A 20 42.72 -59.43 2.32
CA ASN A 20 41.78 -59.21 3.43
C ASN A 20 41.81 -57.78 3.97
N SER A 21 42.97 -57.12 3.97
CA SER A 21 43.10 -55.73 4.43
C SER A 21 42.36 -54.75 3.51
N LYS A 22 42.51 -54.91 2.18
CA LYS A 22 41.76 -54.09 1.19
C LYS A 22 40.26 -54.36 1.25
N LYS A 23 39.83 -55.63 1.36
CA LYS A 23 38.42 -55.98 1.51
C LYS A 23 37.80 -55.40 2.78
N ASN A 24 38.54 -55.40 3.89
CA ASN A 24 38.09 -54.80 5.15
C ASN A 24 38.04 -53.27 5.05
N PHE A 25 39.03 -52.62 4.45
CA PHE A 25 39.01 -51.17 4.21
C PHE A 25 37.83 -50.74 3.33
N THR A 26 37.56 -51.46 2.23
CA THR A 26 36.40 -51.21 1.37
C THR A 26 35.08 -51.41 2.13
N ARG A 27 34.98 -52.43 3.01
CA ARG A 27 33.80 -52.65 3.86
C ARG A 27 33.60 -51.52 4.88
N TYR A 28 34.66 -51.03 5.52
CA TYR A 28 34.58 -49.90 6.44
C TYR A 28 34.25 -48.58 5.73
N MET A 29 34.80 -48.36 4.53
CA MET A 29 34.48 -47.22 3.67
C MET A 29 33.00 -47.23 3.24
N ILE A 30 32.49 -48.36 2.76
CA ILE A 30 31.07 -48.51 2.38
C ILE A 30 30.18 -48.35 3.62
N GLY A 31 30.54 -48.97 4.75
CA GLY A 31 29.81 -48.82 6.01
C GLY A 31 29.76 -47.36 6.49
N GLY A 32 30.89 -46.65 6.39
CA GLY A 32 30.98 -45.23 6.72
C GLY A 32 30.14 -44.35 5.79
N LEU A 33 30.19 -44.60 4.48
CA LEU A 33 29.36 -43.87 3.51
C LEU A 33 27.86 -44.14 3.69
N CYS A 34 27.47 -45.39 3.97
CA CYS A 34 26.09 -45.73 4.28
C CYS A 34 25.61 -45.08 5.58
N LEU A 35 26.48 -44.99 6.60
CA LEU A 35 26.16 -44.29 7.84
C LEU A 35 26.00 -42.78 7.61
N VAL A 36 26.88 -42.16 6.83
CA VAL A 36 26.78 -40.74 6.46
C VAL A 36 25.50 -40.47 5.68
N LEU A 37 25.17 -41.32 4.70
CA LEU A 37 23.93 -41.20 3.93
C LEU A 37 22.69 -41.39 4.82
N PHE A 38 22.70 -42.37 5.71
CA PHE A 38 21.61 -42.59 6.66
C PHE A 38 21.43 -41.39 7.57
N LEU A 39 22.52 -40.86 8.15
CA LEU A 39 22.48 -39.67 9.01
C LEU A 39 22.00 -38.43 8.24
N ALA A 40 22.42 -38.26 6.98
CA ALA A 40 21.94 -37.19 6.11
C ALA A 40 20.44 -37.32 5.81
N LEU A 41 19.97 -38.52 5.48
CA LEU A 41 18.54 -38.78 5.22
C LEU A 41 17.69 -38.62 6.48
N THR A 42 18.18 -39.05 7.65
CA THR A 42 17.50 -38.80 8.92
C THR A 42 17.53 -37.32 9.31
N GLY A 43 18.60 -36.59 8.97
CA GLY A 43 18.70 -35.15 9.18
C GLY A 43 17.71 -34.38 8.30
N VAL A 44 17.63 -34.71 7.01
CA VAL A 44 16.61 -34.18 6.09
C VAL A 44 15.21 -34.55 6.57
N GLY A 45 14.99 -35.81 6.96
CA GLY A 45 13.71 -36.26 7.53
C GLY A 45 13.34 -35.51 8.81
N TYR A 46 14.31 -35.24 9.69
CA TYR A 46 14.11 -34.46 10.91
C TYR A 46 13.78 -33.00 10.60
N VAL A 47 14.53 -32.33 9.72
CA VAL A 47 14.25 -30.94 9.29
C VAL A 47 12.88 -30.84 8.63
N GLN A 48 12.52 -31.79 7.76
CA GLN A 48 11.23 -31.82 7.09
C GLN A 48 10.08 -32.15 8.05
N VAL A 49 10.32 -32.95 9.08
CA VAL A 49 9.38 -33.20 10.18
C VAL A 49 9.30 -32.00 11.12
N GLU A 50 10.39 -31.27 11.38
CA GLU A 50 10.41 -30.03 12.16
C GLU A 50 9.69 -28.90 11.42
N GLU A 51 9.88 -28.73 10.12
CA GLU A 51 9.09 -27.81 9.29
C GLU A 51 7.59 -28.17 9.34
N ARG A 52 7.26 -29.48 9.32
CA ARG A 52 5.87 -29.95 9.49
C ARG A 52 5.34 -29.82 10.92
N ARG A 53 6.20 -29.91 11.93
CA ARG A 53 5.87 -29.77 13.37
C ARG A 53 5.86 -28.32 13.82
N GLY A 54 6.53 -27.42 13.12
CA GLY A 54 6.62 -25.97 13.33
C GLY A 54 5.33 -25.21 13.03
N GLY A 55 4.16 -25.84 13.23
CA GLY A 55 2.87 -25.15 13.15
C GLY A 55 2.32 -24.94 11.73
N GLY A 56 2.57 -25.86 10.80
CA GLY A 56 1.91 -25.83 9.49
C GLY A 56 0.38 -25.79 9.63
N VAL A 57 -0.25 -24.78 9.03
CA VAL A 57 -1.70 -24.56 9.00
C VAL A 57 -2.39 -25.82 8.47
N ARG A 58 -3.20 -26.50 9.29
CA ARG A 58 -3.99 -27.66 8.85
C ARG A 58 -5.39 -27.20 8.45
N PRO A 59 -5.77 -27.28 7.16
CA PRO A 59 -7.10 -26.92 6.71
C PRO A 59 -8.13 -27.92 7.24
N PHE A 60 -9.25 -27.43 7.73
CA PHE A 60 -10.46 -28.22 7.94
C PHE A 60 -11.27 -28.22 6.64
N VAL A 61 -11.49 -29.41 6.07
CA VAL A 61 -12.21 -29.58 4.80
C VAL A 61 -13.50 -30.34 5.07
N SER A 62 -14.65 -29.67 4.94
CA SER A 62 -15.96 -30.32 5.01
C SER A 62 -16.21 -31.24 3.82
N ALA A 63 -17.16 -32.17 3.93
CA ALA A 63 -17.53 -33.07 2.83
C ALA A 63 -18.01 -32.32 1.58
N GLU A 64 -18.71 -31.19 1.74
CA GLU A 64 -19.12 -30.33 0.63
C GLU A 64 -17.91 -29.69 -0.04
N ASN A 65 -17.03 -29.05 0.73
CA ASN A 65 -15.83 -28.40 0.20
C ASN A 65 -14.86 -29.40 -0.46
N LYS A 66 -14.81 -30.65 0.03
CA LYS A 66 -14.02 -31.71 -0.61
C LYS A 66 -14.46 -31.94 -2.06
N LYS A 67 -15.77 -31.91 -2.36
CA LYS A 67 -16.26 -32.05 -3.73
C LYS A 67 -15.77 -30.91 -4.63
N CYS A 68 -15.82 -29.67 -4.13
CA CYS A 68 -15.31 -28.50 -4.85
C CYS A 68 -13.81 -28.64 -5.12
N ILE A 69 -13.02 -28.92 -4.08
CA ILE A 69 -11.56 -29.02 -4.16
C ILE A 69 -11.13 -30.16 -5.08
N ASP A 70 -11.67 -31.36 -4.92
CA ASP A 70 -11.29 -32.53 -5.71
C ASP A 70 -11.59 -32.31 -7.19
N CYS A 71 -12.78 -31.78 -7.52
CA CYS A 71 -13.16 -31.51 -8.91
C CYS A 71 -12.29 -30.41 -9.53
N HIS A 72 -12.06 -29.30 -8.82
CA HIS A 72 -11.21 -28.21 -9.30
C HIS A 72 -9.75 -28.64 -9.50
N VAL A 73 -9.20 -29.45 -8.59
CA VAL A 73 -7.85 -30.01 -8.71
C VAL A 73 -7.78 -31.01 -9.87
N ALA A 74 -8.77 -31.91 -9.99
CA ALA A 74 -8.80 -32.88 -11.08
C ALA A 74 -8.92 -32.23 -12.47
N LYS A 75 -9.59 -31.08 -12.56
CA LYS A 75 -9.75 -30.30 -13.81
C LYS A 75 -8.66 -29.23 -14.01
N ASP A 76 -7.72 -29.09 -13.08
CA ASP A 76 -6.68 -28.04 -13.05
C ASP A 76 -7.23 -26.60 -13.13
N VAL A 77 -8.37 -26.34 -12.48
CA VAL A 77 -9.03 -25.03 -12.46
C VAL A 77 -8.94 -24.40 -11.08
N GLY A 78 -8.29 -23.24 -10.97
CA GLY A 78 -8.22 -22.50 -9.71
C GLY A 78 -7.35 -23.15 -8.63
N VAL A 79 -6.47 -24.08 -9.01
CA VAL A 79 -5.55 -24.79 -8.09
C VAL A 79 -4.70 -23.84 -7.26
N GLY A 80 -4.23 -22.73 -7.85
CA GLY A 80 -3.51 -21.69 -7.13
C GLY A 80 -4.33 -21.05 -6.00
N GLY A 81 -5.60 -20.73 -6.26
CA GLY A 81 -6.51 -20.19 -5.24
C GLY A 81 -6.82 -21.19 -4.13
N ILE A 82 -6.95 -22.48 -4.47
CA ILE A 82 -7.12 -23.56 -3.49
C ILE A 82 -5.88 -23.67 -2.60
N ASN A 83 -4.68 -23.63 -3.19
CA ASN A 83 -3.43 -23.72 -2.44
C ASN A 83 -3.21 -22.51 -1.53
N ASP A 84 -3.56 -21.30 -2.01
CA ASP A 84 -3.52 -20.09 -1.19
C ASP A 84 -4.53 -20.16 -0.03
N TRP A 85 -5.78 -20.58 -0.30
CA TRP A 85 -6.80 -20.80 0.72
C TRP A 85 -6.36 -21.78 1.82
N LYS A 86 -5.67 -22.88 1.48
CA LYS A 86 -5.18 -23.86 2.47
C LYS A 86 -4.26 -23.24 3.53
N THR A 87 -3.61 -22.12 3.21
CA THR A 87 -2.73 -21.38 4.14
C THR A 87 -3.49 -20.36 5.00
N SER A 88 -4.77 -20.10 4.69
CA SER A 88 -5.58 -19.09 5.36
C SER A 88 -6.03 -19.51 6.76
N ARG A 89 -6.34 -18.52 7.60
CA ARG A 89 -7.04 -18.76 8.87
C ARG A 89 -8.45 -19.29 8.64
N HIS A 90 -9.13 -18.87 7.57
CA HIS A 90 -10.45 -19.38 7.20
C HIS A 90 -10.45 -20.91 7.04
N ALA A 91 -9.45 -21.47 6.36
CA ALA A 91 -9.34 -22.91 6.19
C ALA A 91 -9.21 -23.65 7.54
N THR A 92 -8.47 -23.12 8.51
CA THR A 92 -8.38 -23.74 9.85
C THR A 92 -9.68 -23.70 10.65
N LYS A 93 -10.57 -22.76 10.30
CA LYS A 93 -11.88 -22.58 10.94
C LYS A 93 -13.01 -23.24 10.17
N GLY A 94 -12.69 -23.95 9.10
CA GLY A 94 -13.66 -24.63 8.26
C GLY A 94 -14.49 -23.73 7.37
N ILE A 95 -14.06 -22.48 7.18
CA ILE A 95 -14.64 -21.57 6.19
C ILE A 95 -13.97 -21.87 4.84
N GLY A 96 -14.67 -22.63 3.99
CA GLY A 96 -14.20 -23.09 2.70
C GLY A 96 -14.88 -22.40 1.52
N CYS A 97 -14.88 -23.09 0.38
CA CYS A 97 -15.43 -22.61 -0.89
C CYS A 97 -16.93 -22.31 -0.74
N VAL A 98 -17.71 -23.26 -0.21
CA VAL A 98 -19.18 -23.17 -0.17
C VAL A 98 -19.64 -22.14 0.85
N GLU A 99 -18.93 -21.97 1.97
CA GLU A 99 -19.29 -20.96 2.98
C GLU A 99 -19.18 -19.52 2.45
N CYS A 100 -18.35 -19.28 1.42
CA CYS A 100 -18.23 -17.97 0.78
C CYS A 100 -19.00 -17.87 -0.55
N HIS A 101 -18.90 -18.87 -1.42
CA HIS A 101 -19.44 -18.82 -2.79
C HIS A 101 -20.88 -19.32 -2.91
N ARG A 102 -21.48 -19.92 -1.87
CA ARG A 102 -22.89 -20.31 -1.92
C ARG A 102 -23.75 -19.08 -2.12
N ALA A 103 -24.59 -19.13 -3.15
CA ALA A 103 -25.58 -18.11 -3.46
C ALA A 103 -26.99 -18.58 -3.09
N GLU A 104 -27.90 -17.63 -2.97
CA GLU A 104 -29.31 -17.85 -2.73
C GLU A 104 -30.13 -17.75 -4.02
N LYS A 105 -31.31 -18.36 -4.01
CA LYS A 105 -32.22 -18.28 -5.15
C LYS A 105 -32.76 -16.86 -5.24
N GLY A 106 -32.40 -16.16 -6.31
CA GLY A 106 -32.79 -14.76 -6.54
C GLY A 106 -31.59 -13.82 -6.63
N ASP A 107 -30.40 -14.25 -6.21
CA ASP A 107 -29.18 -13.50 -6.45
C ASP A 107 -28.94 -13.36 -7.96
N ALA A 108 -28.65 -12.13 -8.40
CA ALA A 108 -28.56 -11.82 -9.82
C ALA A 108 -27.42 -12.58 -10.52
N ASP A 109 -26.34 -12.87 -9.81
CA ASP A 109 -25.14 -13.57 -10.26
C ASP A 109 -25.07 -15.04 -9.84
N ALA A 110 -26.17 -15.61 -9.32
CA ALA A 110 -26.23 -17.02 -9.01
C ALA A 110 -26.33 -17.89 -10.27
N TYR A 111 -25.61 -19.01 -10.25
CA TYR A 111 -25.71 -20.05 -11.28
C TYR A 111 -25.50 -21.44 -10.69
N GLY A 112 -26.09 -22.44 -11.37
CA GLY A 112 -25.93 -23.85 -11.00
C GLY A 112 -24.54 -24.36 -11.38
N HIS A 113 -23.86 -25.03 -10.46
CA HIS A 113 -22.54 -25.61 -10.68
C HIS A 113 -22.39 -26.93 -9.93
N GLU A 114 -22.35 -28.05 -10.66
CA GLU A 114 -22.09 -29.40 -10.11
C GLU A 114 -23.01 -29.77 -8.92
N GLY A 115 -24.29 -29.39 -8.99
CA GLY A 115 -25.29 -29.64 -7.96
C GLY A 115 -25.36 -28.59 -6.84
N PHE A 116 -24.55 -27.52 -6.92
CA PHE A 116 -24.58 -26.38 -6.02
C PHE A 116 -25.15 -25.14 -6.72
N LEU A 117 -25.73 -24.22 -5.96
CA LEU A 117 -26.02 -22.86 -6.41
C LEU A 117 -24.93 -21.94 -5.86
N VAL A 118 -24.19 -21.29 -6.76
CA VAL A 118 -23.00 -20.51 -6.40
C VAL A 118 -23.00 -19.15 -7.10
N SER A 119 -22.25 -18.20 -6.53
CA SER A 119 -21.82 -16.98 -7.20
C SER A 119 -20.30 -16.95 -7.30
N THR A 120 -19.80 -16.41 -8.40
CA THR A 120 -18.37 -16.10 -8.56
C THR A 120 -17.93 -14.96 -7.65
N LEU A 121 -18.81 -13.97 -7.40
CA LEU A 121 -18.50 -12.81 -6.57
C LEU A 121 -18.79 -13.12 -5.11
N VAL A 122 -17.79 -12.91 -4.26
CA VAL A 122 -17.97 -12.76 -2.82
C VAL A 122 -17.96 -11.26 -2.54
N THR A 123 -19.08 -10.77 -2.00
CA THR A 123 -19.38 -9.36 -1.77
C THR A 123 -19.21 -9.00 -0.29
N PRO A 124 -19.19 -7.69 0.06
CA PRO A 124 -19.27 -7.26 1.45
C PRO A 124 -20.43 -7.87 2.24
N LYS A 125 -21.62 -8.11 1.64
CA LYS A 125 -22.74 -8.76 2.35
C LYS A 125 -22.44 -10.21 2.70
N ASP A 126 -21.71 -10.93 1.86
CA ASP A 126 -21.28 -12.30 2.16
C ASP A 126 -20.32 -12.32 3.35
N CYS A 127 -19.39 -11.36 3.41
CA CYS A 127 -18.47 -11.18 4.51
C CYS A 127 -19.18 -10.77 5.82
N MET A 128 -20.20 -9.91 5.72
CA MET A 128 -20.97 -9.36 6.83
C MET A 128 -21.66 -10.45 7.68
N ARG A 129 -21.92 -11.63 7.10
CA ARG A 129 -22.45 -12.79 7.85
C ARG A 129 -21.56 -13.20 9.04
N CYS A 130 -20.26 -12.93 8.98
CA CYS A 130 -19.31 -13.19 10.07
C CYS A 130 -18.55 -11.93 10.53
N HIS A 131 -18.44 -10.91 9.69
CA HIS A 131 -17.65 -9.69 9.90
C HIS A 131 -18.52 -8.43 9.83
N ASP A 132 -19.60 -8.42 10.62
CA ASP A 132 -20.62 -7.36 10.57
C ASP A 132 -20.03 -5.97 10.91
N LYS A 133 -19.23 -5.89 11.99
CA LYS A 133 -18.58 -4.65 12.41
C LYS A 133 -17.69 -4.08 11.31
N GLU A 134 -16.83 -4.90 10.72
CA GLU A 134 -15.89 -4.48 9.68
C GLU A 134 -16.62 -4.05 8.40
N ALA A 135 -17.64 -4.79 7.99
CA ALA A 135 -18.44 -4.46 6.81
C ALA A 135 -19.18 -3.12 6.98
N GLN A 136 -19.79 -2.88 8.13
CA GLN A 136 -20.48 -1.61 8.42
C GLN A 136 -19.53 -0.41 8.51
N GLN A 137 -18.34 -0.60 9.09
CA GLN A 137 -17.30 0.44 9.08
C GLN A 137 -16.86 0.75 7.65
N PHE A 138 -16.59 -0.27 6.85
CA PHE A 138 -16.16 -0.10 5.47
C PHE A 138 -17.24 0.61 4.62
N ASP A 139 -18.52 0.23 4.73
CA ASP A 139 -19.62 0.82 3.95
C ASP A 139 -19.79 2.34 4.19
N LYS A 140 -19.51 2.81 5.42
CA LYS A 140 -19.55 4.24 5.77
C LYS A 140 -18.43 5.03 5.09
N SER A 141 -17.28 4.39 4.90
CA SER A 141 -16.05 5.01 4.42
C SER A 141 -16.16 5.60 3.01
N HIS A 142 -15.23 6.50 2.67
CA HIS A 142 -15.09 6.97 1.29
C HIS A 142 -14.59 5.88 0.33
N HIS A 143 -13.95 4.81 0.83
CA HIS A 143 -13.50 3.70 -0.01
C HIS A 143 -14.68 2.92 -0.62
N ALA A 144 -15.75 2.66 0.14
CA ALA A 144 -16.97 2.06 -0.41
C ALA A 144 -17.61 2.95 -1.49
N LYS A 145 -17.41 4.26 -1.40
CA LYS A 145 -17.94 5.25 -2.35
C LYS A 145 -16.99 5.54 -3.52
N ALA A 146 -15.83 4.87 -3.60
CA ALA A 146 -14.76 5.24 -4.52
C ALA A 146 -15.16 5.15 -6.00
N ALA A 147 -16.13 4.30 -6.38
CA ALA A 147 -16.61 4.20 -7.76
C ALA A 147 -17.52 5.35 -8.20
N GLN A 148 -18.01 6.20 -7.27
CA GLN A 148 -19.03 7.22 -7.58
C GLN A 148 -18.55 8.31 -8.54
N PHE A 149 -17.24 8.55 -8.65
CA PHE A 149 -16.71 9.50 -9.64
C PHE A 149 -16.65 8.90 -11.06
N ILE A 150 -16.69 7.57 -11.21
CA ILE A 150 -16.62 6.94 -12.53
C ILE A 150 -17.93 7.20 -13.27
N GLY A 151 -17.86 8.03 -14.31
CA GLY A 151 -19.02 8.48 -15.07
C GLY A 151 -19.59 9.83 -14.62
N SER A 152 -18.94 10.55 -13.70
CA SER A 152 -19.26 11.93 -13.38
C SER A 152 -18.41 12.93 -14.19
N LEU A 153 -18.80 14.21 -14.15
CA LEU A 153 -18.00 15.30 -14.72
C LEU A 153 -16.61 15.43 -14.04
N ASP A 154 -16.45 14.91 -12.82
CA ASP A 154 -15.15 14.88 -12.14
C ASP A 154 -14.16 13.93 -12.84
N ASN A 155 -14.64 13.01 -13.68
CA ASN A 155 -13.82 12.13 -14.51
C ASN A 155 -13.82 12.55 -15.98
N PHE A 156 -14.02 13.84 -16.29
CA PHE A 156 -14.01 14.32 -17.68
C PHE A 156 -12.68 14.01 -18.38
N LEU A 157 -11.55 14.23 -17.71
CA LEU A 157 -10.23 13.91 -18.22
C LEU A 157 -10.13 12.43 -18.63
N GLY A 158 -10.44 11.51 -17.71
CA GLY A 158 -10.36 10.08 -17.98
C GLY A 158 -11.39 9.57 -19.00
N ASN A 159 -12.64 10.03 -18.93
CA ASN A 159 -13.72 9.48 -19.76
C ASN A 159 -13.81 10.12 -21.16
N VAL A 160 -13.51 11.41 -21.28
CA VAL A 160 -13.74 12.19 -22.52
C VAL A 160 -12.44 12.51 -23.22
N VAL A 161 -11.44 13.01 -22.50
CA VAL A 161 -10.15 13.42 -23.10
C VAL A 161 -9.28 12.20 -23.40
N GLU A 162 -9.17 11.26 -22.45
CA GLU A 162 -8.34 10.04 -22.59
C GLU A 162 -9.10 8.87 -23.24
N GLY A 163 -10.38 8.71 -22.89
CA GLY A 163 -11.29 7.72 -23.47
C GLY A 163 -11.79 6.65 -22.47
N PRO A 164 -13.00 6.11 -22.68
CA PRO A 164 -13.69 5.25 -21.70
C PRO A 164 -12.96 3.92 -21.39
N GLU A 165 -12.15 3.41 -22.32
CA GLU A 165 -11.33 2.22 -22.11
C GLU A 165 -10.25 2.43 -21.04
N VAL A 166 -9.68 3.65 -20.96
CA VAL A 166 -8.73 4.04 -19.91
C VAL A 166 -9.43 4.13 -18.56
N GLY A 167 -10.65 4.67 -18.54
CA GLY A 167 -11.51 4.67 -17.35
C GLY A 167 -11.75 3.26 -16.79
N THR A 168 -11.92 2.27 -17.67
CA THR A 168 -12.14 0.87 -17.28
C THR A 168 -10.86 0.16 -16.83
N THR A 169 -9.75 0.35 -17.54
CA THR A 169 -8.52 -0.40 -17.32
C THR A 169 -7.59 0.24 -16.29
N GLY A 170 -7.58 1.58 -16.19
CA GLY A 170 -6.81 2.34 -15.20
C GLY A 170 -7.64 2.70 -13.97
N CYS A 171 -8.60 3.62 -14.13
CA CYS A 171 -9.33 4.22 -13.02
C CYS A 171 -10.13 3.20 -12.20
N ALA A 172 -10.93 2.37 -12.87
CA ALA A 172 -11.75 1.34 -12.23
C ALA A 172 -10.93 0.21 -11.60
N GLY A 173 -9.66 0.04 -12.00
CA GLY A 173 -8.75 -0.91 -11.37
C GLY A 173 -8.46 -0.58 -9.89
N CYS A 174 -8.41 0.72 -9.56
CA CYS A 174 -8.20 1.22 -8.20
C CYS A 174 -9.52 1.55 -7.49
N HIS A 175 -10.42 2.26 -8.17
CA HIS A 175 -11.65 2.80 -7.56
C HIS A 175 -12.85 1.86 -7.62
N GLY A 176 -12.92 1.01 -8.65
CA GLY A 176 -14.02 0.08 -8.88
C GLY A 176 -15.07 0.66 -9.82
N SER A 177 -15.86 -0.20 -10.45
CA SER A 177 -16.98 0.18 -11.33
C SER A 177 -18.20 -0.70 -11.05
N VAL A 178 -19.31 -0.44 -11.74
CA VAL A 178 -20.51 -1.29 -11.67
C VAL A 178 -20.24 -2.61 -12.37
N VAL A 179 -20.35 -3.71 -11.64
CA VAL A 179 -20.29 -5.06 -12.21
C VAL A 179 -21.64 -5.41 -12.81
N LYS A 180 -21.66 -5.72 -14.11
CA LYS A 180 -22.87 -6.14 -14.82
C LYS A 180 -22.94 -7.66 -14.90
N VAL A 181 -24.15 -8.18 -14.72
CA VAL A 181 -24.46 -9.60 -14.83
C VAL A 181 -25.27 -9.83 -16.10
N MET A 182 -24.90 -10.86 -16.85
CA MET A 182 -25.59 -11.35 -18.04
C MET A 182 -26.46 -12.55 -17.66
N GLU A 183 -27.10 -13.17 -18.66
CA GLU A 183 -27.90 -14.39 -18.45
C GLU A 183 -27.10 -15.48 -17.72
N ASN A 184 -27.82 -16.28 -16.93
CA ASN A 184 -27.29 -17.42 -16.17
C ASN A 184 -26.14 -17.04 -15.21
N GLY A 185 -26.19 -15.85 -14.61
CA GLY A 185 -25.22 -15.40 -13.61
C GLY A 185 -23.83 -15.06 -14.16
N LYS A 186 -23.66 -15.02 -15.48
CA LYS A 186 -22.36 -14.77 -16.11
C LYS A 186 -21.97 -13.29 -16.01
N LEU A 187 -20.78 -12.99 -15.50
CA LEU A 187 -20.29 -11.61 -15.35
C LEU A 187 -19.87 -11.02 -16.71
N HIS A 188 -20.25 -9.77 -16.98
CA HIS A 188 -19.96 -9.11 -18.25
C HIS A 188 -18.46 -8.73 -18.35
N PRO A 189 -17.76 -9.08 -19.45
CA PRO A 189 -16.31 -8.93 -19.56
C PRO A 189 -15.82 -7.47 -19.56
N SER A 190 -16.66 -6.51 -19.95
CA SER A 190 -16.30 -5.08 -19.86
C SER A 190 -16.34 -4.52 -18.43
N THR A 191 -16.85 -5.28 -17.46
CA THR A 191 -17.01 -4.83 -16.06
C THR A 191 -16.38 -5.81 -15.05
N TRP A 192 -15.85 -6.94 -15.52
CA TRP A 192 -15.21 -7.97 -14.71
C TRP A 192 -14.07 -8.63 -15.49
N PRO A 193 -12.87 -8.86 -14.90
CA PRO A 193 -12.51 -8.72 -13.48
C PRO A 193 -12.40 -7.27 -12.99
N ASN A 194 -12.86 -7.02 -11.76
CA ASN A 194 -12.73 -5.71 -11.09
C ASN A 194 -12.24 -5.87 -9.65
N SER A 195 -11.11 -5.24 -9.34
CA SER A 195 -10.48 -5.23 -8.02
C SER A 195 -10.58 -3.90 -7.27
N GLY A 196 -11.26 -2.91 -7.84
CA GLY A 196 -11.25 -1.57 -7.30
C GLY A 196 -12.08 -1.45 -6.02
N ILE A 197 -11.58 -0.66 -5.07
CA ILE A 197 -12.00 -0.75 -3.68
C ILE A 197 -13.48 -0.43 -3.46
N GLY A 198 -14.09 0.41 -4.29
CA GLY A 198 -15.50 0.82 -4.26
C GLY A 198 -16.38 0.15 -5.31
N ARG A 199 -15.98 -1.00 -5.88
CA ARG A 199 -16.75 -1.80 -6.85
C ARG A 199 -18.23 -1.89 -6.48
N VAL A 200 -19.14 -1.61 -7.40
CA VAL A 200 -20.59 -1.76 -7.14
C VAL A 200 -21.02 -3.17 -7.55
N ASN A 201 -21.51 -3.93 -6.58
CA ASN A 201 -21.83 -5.35 -6.72
C ASN A 201 -23.28 -5.59 -7.18
N PRO A 202 -23.59 -6.76 -7.75
CA PRO A 202 -24.95 -7.10 -8.20
C PRO A 202 -25.99 -7.15 -7.08
N ASP A 203 -25.58 -7.46 -5.86
CA ASP A 203 -26.42 -7.44 -4.64
C ASP A 203 -26.67 -6.02 -4.09
N GLY A 204 -26.16 -4.99 -4.77
CA GLY A 204 -26.26 -3.57 -4.39
C GLY A 204 -25.24 -3.13 -3.33
N SER A 205 -24.44 -4.04 -2.78
CA SER A 205 -23.38 -3.68 -1.84
C SER A 205 -22.24 -2.95 -2.55
N LYS A 206 -21.48 -2.15 -1.80
CA LYS A 206 -20.37 -1.37 -2.32
C LYS A 206 -19.04 -1.83 -1.77
N GLY A 207 -18.11 -2.04 -2.70
CA GLY A 207 -16.71 -2.34 -2.51
C GLY A 207 -16.33 -3.82 -2.60
N THR A 208 -15.05 -4.07 -2.36
CA THR A 208 -14.44 -5.40 -2.37
C THR A 208 -13.54 -5.56 -1.15
N CYS A 209 -13.90 -6.48 -0.26
CA CYS A 209 -13.12 -6.75 0.95
C CYS A 209 -11.74 -7.37 0.64
N ALA A 210 -11.51 -7.82 -0.60
CA ALA A 210 -10.22 -8.38 -1.02
C ALA A 210 -9.22 -7.33 -1.54
N ALA A 211 -9.49 -6.02 -1.38
CA ALA A 211 -8.61 -4.95 -1.85
C ALA A 211 -7.25 -4.92 -1.12
N CYS A 212 -7.24 -5.16 0.20
CA CYS A 212 -6.04 -5.04 1.04
C CYS A 212 -5.48 -6.40 1.50
N HIS A 213 -6.34 -7.32 1.94
CA HIS A 213 -5.99 -8.72 2.20
C HIS A 213 -6.58 -9.59 1.08
N GLY A 214 -5.73 -9.92 0.11
CA GLY A 214 -6.13 -10.56 -1.13
C GLY A 214 -6.79 -11.92 -0.90
N ARG A 215 -7.71 -12.26 -1.82
CA ARG A 215 -8.18 -13.63 -1.95
C ARG A 215 -7.03 -14.52 -2.47
N HIS A 216 -6.88 -15.76 -2.03
CA HIS A 216 -7.77 -16.54 -1.15
C HIS A 216 -7.18 -16.82 0.24
N SER A 217 -5.98 -16.31 0.55
CA SER A 217 -5.38 -16.41 1.89
C SER A 217 -5.98 -15.44 2.91
N PHE A 218 -6.50 -14.29 2.45
CA PHE A 218 -7.08 -13.23 3.30
C PHE A 218 -6.16 -12.85 4.48
N SER A 219 -4.86 -12.68 4.18
CA SER A 219 -3.82 -12.50 5.19
C SER A 219 -3.83 -11.09 5.79
N ILE A 220 -4.03 -11.00 7.12
CA ILE A 220 -3.86 -9.73 7.85
C ILE A 220 -2.42 -9.22 7.80
N ALA A 221 -1.43 -10.13 7.71
CA ALA A 221 -0.04 -9.75 7.54
C ALA A 221 0.16 -9.00 6.22
N GLN A 222 -0.48 -9.47 5.14
CA GLN A 222 -0.48 -8.76 3.87
C GLN A 222 -1.18 -7.40 3.99
N ALA A 223 -2.36 -7.32 4.59
CA ALA A 223 -3.07 -6.05 4.75
C ALA A 223 -2.28 -5.00 5.56
N ARG A 224 -1.41 -5.44 6.47
CA ARG A 224 -0.54 -4.55 7.27
C ARG A 224 0.71 -4.09 6.55
N GLN A 225 1.05 -4.68 5.40
CA GLN A 225 2.19 -4.28 4.57
C GLN A 225 1.83 -3.01 3.77
N PRO A 226 2.70 -1.99 3.75
CA PRO A 226 2.51 -0.78 2.94
C PRO A 226 2.23 -1.04 1.46
N GLU A 227 2.81 -2.11 0.90
CA GLU A 227 2.67 -2.50 -0.50
C GLU A 227 1.22 -2.81 -0.89
N SER A 228 0.39 -3.26 0.06
CA SER A 228 -1.04 -3.48 -0.17
C SER A 228 -1.79 -2.17 -0.43
N CYS A 229 -1.34 -1.07 0.17
CA CYS A 229 -1.89 0.27 -0.08
C CYS A 229 -1.29 0.87 -1.36
N GLY A 230 0.01 0.62 -1.58
CA GLY A 230 0.79 1.18 -2.69
C GLY A 230 0.32 0.77 -4.08
N ARG A 231 -0.55 -0.23 -4.21
CA ARG A 231 -1.24 -0.55 -5.48
C ARG A 231 -2.05 0.63 -6.03
N CYS A 232 -2.65 1.44 -5.16
CA CYS A 232 -3.54 2.54 -5.54
C CYS A 232 -3.05 3.90 -5.03
N HIS A 233 -2.40 3.91 -3.85
CA HIS A 233 -1.97 5.12 -3.15
C HIS A 233 -0.55 5.52 -3.56
N MET A 234 -0.40 5.89 -4.82
CA MET A 234 0.88 6.15 -5.48
C MET A 234 0.74 7.23 -6.57
N GLY A 235 1.85 7.57 -7.21
CA GLY A 235 1.86 8.34 -8.44
C GLY A 235 1.80 9.86 -8.22
N PRO A 236 1.55 10.61 -9.31
CA PRO A 236 1.81 12.04 -9.34
C PRO A 236 0.85 12.87 -8.50
N ASP A 237 -0.36 12.38 -8.23
CA ASP A 237 -1.41 13.14 -7.56
C ASP A 237 -1.60 12.74 -6.10
N HIS A 238 -1.16 11.56 -5.69
CA HIS A 238 -1.19 11.18 -4.29
C HIS A 238 -0.07 10.17 -3.97
N PRO A 239 1.20 10.64 -3.87
CA PRO A 239 2.38 9.79 -3.72
C PRO A 239 2.54 9.28 -2.28
N GLN A 240 1.52 8.60 -1.75
CA GLN A 240 1.49 8.23 -0.35
C GLN A 240 2.47 7.11 -0.04
N ILE A 241 2.61 6.10 -0.92
CA ILE A 241 3.58 5.03 -0.73
C ILE A 241 5.01 5.56 -0.90
N GLU A 242 5.26 6.43 -1.87
CA GLU A 242 6.59 6.98 -2.13
C GLU A 242 7.05 7.88 -0.98
N ALA A 243 6.17 8.79 -0.52
CA ALA A 243 6.46 9.62 0.64
C ALA A 243 6.66 8.79 1.91
N TYR A 244 5.86 7.74 2.12
CA TYR A 244 6.07 6.83 3.25
C TYR A 244 7.43 6.12 3.17
N MET A 245 7.81 5.58 2.01
CA MET A 245 9.06 4.84 1.83
C MET A 245 10.29 5.75 1.93
N GLU A 246 10.19 7.03 1.59
CA GLU A 246 11.23 8.04 1.84
C GLU A 246 11.36 8.37 3.34
N SER A 247 10.24 8.42 4.06
CA SER A 247 10.22 8.78 5.48
C SER A 247 11.04 7.81 6.34
N LYS A 248 11.47 8.29 7.52
CA LYS A 248 12.12 7.42 8.51
C LYS A 248 11.24 6.25 8.96
N HIS A 249 9.92 6.39 8.95
CA HIS A 249 9.02 5.27 9.24
C HIS A 249 9.14 4.16 8.19
N GLY A 250 9.09 4.49 6.90
CA GLY A 250 9.21 3.51 5.83
C GLY A 250 10.60 2.88 5.71
N VAL A 251 11.66 3.68 5.88
CA VAL A 251 13.04 3.18 5.93
C VAL A 251 13.20 2.15 7.05
N MET A 252 12.75 2.48 8.26
CA MET A 252 12.90 1.59 9.41
C MET A 252 11.99 0.37 9.34
N PHE A 253 10.79 0.51 8.79
CA PHE A 253 9.91 -0.62 8.47
C PHE A 253 10.61 -1.61 7.54
N THR A 254 11.12 -1.13 6.40
CA THR A 254 11.77 -1.97 5.39
C THR A 254 12.94 -2.75 5.99
N ALA A 255 13.75 -2.10 6.82
CA ALA A 255 14.89 -2.71 7.48
C ALA A 255 14.52 -3.74 8.57
N ASN A 256 13.28 -3.75 9.05
CA ASN A 256 12.88 -4.53 10.23
C ASN A 256 11.59 -5.34 10.07
N LYS A 257 10.97 -5.37 8.89
CA LYS A 257 9.64 -5.99 8.68
C LYS A 257 9.53 -7.45 9.15
N ASP A 258 10.61 -8.22 9.02
CA ASP A 258 10.64 -9.63 9.45
C ASP A 258 10.55 -9.80 10.97
N LYS A 259 10.81 -8.73 11.74
CA LYS A 259 10.71 -8.71 13.21
C LYS A 259 9.35 -8.23 13.71
N MET A 260 8.45 -7.76 12.83
CA MET A 260 7.24 -7.01 13.21
C MET A 260 5.97 -7.86 13.45
N LYS A 261 6.10 -9.18 13.53
CA LYS A 261 5.00 -10.12 13.84
C LYS A 261 3.66 -9.80 13.16
N LEU A 262 3.70 -9.43 11.87
CA LEU A 262 2.56 -8.83 11.16
C LEU A 262 1.32 -9.74 11.09
N ALA A 263 1.49 -11.05 11.28
CA ALA A 263 0.41 -12.03 11.27
C ALA A 263 -0.35 -12.16 12.60
N GLU A 264 0.14 -11.56 13.69
CA GLU A 264 -0.51 -11.68 15.01
C GLU A 264 -1.92 -11.09 15.00
N PRO A 265 -2.90 -11.72 15.66
CA PRO A 265 -4.22 -11.13 15.88
C PRO A 265 -4.13 -9.72 16.47
N SER A 266 -5.07 -8.83 16.12
CA SER A 266 -5.02 -7.41 16.53
C SER A 266 -4.98 -7.19 18.04
N ASP A 267 -5.58 -8.07 18.83
CA ASP A 267 -5.53 -8.07 20.31
C ASP A 267 -4.15 -8.43 20.87
N LYS A 268 -3.25 -8.97 20.04
CA LYS A 268 -1.89 -9.40 20.39
C LYS A 268 -0.79 -8.67 19.62
N TRP A 269 -1.15 -7.66 18.82
CA TRP A 269 -0.20 -6.90 18.01
C TRP A 269 -0.05 -5.49 18.54
N HIS A 270 0.88 -5.29 19.48
CA HIS A 270 1.00 -4.04 20.22
C HIS A 270 2.18 -3.15 19.76
N PRO A 271 1.99 -1.81 19.69
CA PRO A 271 3.08 -0.88 19.43
C PRO A 271 4.16 -0.98 20.51
N GLY A 272 5.42 -0.85 20.12
CA GLY A 272 6.57 -0.90 21.02
C GLY A 272 6.98 -2.30 21.46
N LYS A 273 6.16 -3.33 21.19
CA LYS A 273 6.42 -4.72 21.58
C LYS A 273 6.45 -5.66 20.38
N ASP A 274 5.38 -5.68 19.60
CA ASP A 274 5.21 -6.60 18.46
C ASP A 274 5.52 -5.90 17.14
N TYR A 275 5.43 -4.56 17.11
CA TYR A 275 5.96 -3.74 16.04
C TYR A 275 6.56 -2.44 16.58
N LEU A 276 7.67 -2.01 15.99
CA LEU A 276 8.39 -0.78 16.39
C LEU A 276 8.24 0.37 15.39
N PHE A 277 7.87 0.07 14.15
CA PHE A 277 7.80 1.05 13.07
C PHE A 277 6.40 1.02 12.46
N PRO A 278 5.72 2.17 12.32
CA PRO A 278 4.35 2.18 11.85
C PRO A 278 4.28 1.91 10.34
N THR A 279 3.23 1.23 9.89
CA THR A 279 2.86 1.13 8.48
C THR A 279 1.65 2.00 8.16
N CYS A 280 1.23 2.01 6.89
CA CYS A 280 -0.03 2.63 6.47
C CYS A 280 -1.21 2.12 7.33
N ALA A 281 -1.30 0.80 7.49
CA ALA A 281 -2.35 0.16 8.28
C ALA A 281 -2.24 0.50 9.77
N THR A 282 -1.02 0.61 10.33
CA THR A 282 -0.83 1.02 11.73
C THR A 282 -1.50 2.36 12.02
N CYS A 283 -1.21 3.37 11.18
CA CYS A 283 -1.71 4.72 11.40
C CYS A 283 -3.20 4.86 11.12
N HIS A 284 -3.70 4.21 10.05
CA HIS A 284 -5.04 4.49 9.53
C HIS A 284 -6.12 3.47 9.92
N MET A 285 -5.76 2.25 10.33
CA MET A 285 -6.75 1.17 10.50
C MET A 285 -6.55 0.34 11.76
N SER A 286 -5.31 0.08 12.15
CA SER A 286 -4.99 -0.90 13.20
C SER A 286 -5.18 -0.31 14.59
N ALA A 287 -5.32 -1.19 15.58
CA ALA A 287 -5.32 -0.82 16.98
C ALA A 287 -3.92 -0.36 17.42
N THR A 288 -3.87 0.62 18.32
CA THR A 288 -2.61 1.18 18.87
C THR A 288 -2.60 1.21 20.40
N GLY A 289 -3.49 0.43 21.04
CA GLY A 289 -3.75 0.42 22.49
C GLY A 289 -4.68 1.55 22.95
N THR A 290 -4.58 2.73 22.34
CA THR A 290 -5.44 3.89 22.57
C THR A 290 -6.55 4.04 21.54
N GLN A 291 -6.43 3.34 20.41
CA GLN A 291 -7.40 3.29 19.32
C GLN A 291 -7.77 1.85 19.01
N GLU A 292 -9.04 1.61 18.70
CA GLU A 292 -9.52 0.33 18.17
C GLU A 292 -9.18 0.17 16.68
N VAL A 293 -9.34 -1.06 16.18
CA VAL A 293 -9.34 -1.33 14.75
C VAL A 293 -10.57 -0.68 14.09
N THR A 294 -10.36 -0.07 12.92
CA THR A 294 -11.44 0.45 12.07
C THR A 294 -11.20 0.09 10.61
N HIS A 295 -12.29 -0.19 9.88
CA HIS A 295 -12.32 -0.27 8.42
C HIS A 295 -12.81 1.01 7.75
N ASP A 296 -13.11 2.08 8.52
CA ASP A 296 -13.25 3.43 8.00
C ASP A 296 -11.92 4.19 8.12
N VAL A 297 -11.14 4.19 7.04
CA VAL A 297 -9.85 4.88 6.98
C VAL A 297 -9.97 6.41 7.16
N GLY A 298 -11.18 6.96 7.06
CA GLY A 298 -11.47 8.38 7.26
C GLY A 298 -11.49 8.83 8.72
N ASP A 299 -11.63 7.90 9.66
CA ASP A 299 -11.81 8.16 11.10
C ASP A 299 -10.67 8.98 11.72
N ARG A 300 -9.46 8.90 11.14
CA ARG A 300 -8.24 9.53 11.67
C ARG A 300 -7.71 10.65 10.77
N ILE A 301 -8.51 11.12 9.81
CA ILE A 301 -8.09 12.12 8.82
C ILE A 301 -8.64 13.50 9.19
N SER A 302 -7.75 14.46 9.51
CA SER A 302 -8.15 15.83 9.86
C SER A 302 -8.23 16.79 8.66
N TRP A 303 -7.53 16.49 7.56
CA TRP A 303 -7.49 17.30 6.34
C TRP A 303 -7.91 16.48 5.12
N THR A 304 -8.68 17.08 4.21
CA THR A 304 -8.71 16.62 2.82
C THR A 304 -7.65 17.36 2.02
N LEU A 305 -6.68 16.61 1.47
CA LEU A 305 -5.59 17.14 0.66
C LEU A 305 -5.86 17.04 -0.85
N ARG A 306 -6.98 16.40 -1.23
CA ARG A 306 -7.43 16.22 -2.62
C ARG A 306 -7.79 17.53 -3.36
N PRO A 307 -8.54 18.48 -2.79
CA PRO A 307 -9.01 19.65 -3.55
C PRO A 307 -7.89 20.65 -3.86
N VAL A 308 -8.17 21.58 -4.79
CA VAL A 308 -7.29 22.73 -5.11
C VAL A 308 -6.86 23.42 -3.82
N VAL A 309 -7.81 23.78 -2.95
CA VAL A 309 -7.54 24.33 -1.62
C VAL A 309 -7.92 23.30 -0.58
N SER A 310 -6.96 22.86 0.25
CA SER A 310 -7.22 21.86 1.28
C SER A 310 -8.12 22.41 2.38
N THR A 311 -9.06 21.60 2.86
CA THR A 311 -9.98 21.96 3.93
C THR A 311 -9.94 20.93 5.05
N ARG A 312 -10.29 21.37 6.26
CA ARG A 312 -10.50 20.47 7.39
C ARG A 312 -11.79 19.68 7.16
N LEU A 313 -11.78 18.41 7.56
CA LEU A 313 -12.98 17.57 7.50
C LEU A 313 -13.93 17.90 8.66
N GLU A 314 -15.18 17.46 8.54
CA GLU A 314 -16.11 17.50 9.66
C GLU A 314 -15.52 16.71 10.85
N HIS A 315 -15.73 17.23 12.07
CA HIS A 315 -15.14 16.67 13.30
C HIS A 315 -13.60 16.53 13.26
N TYR A 316 -12.89 17.38 12.51
CA TYR A 316 -11.43 17.25 12.36
C TYR A 316 -10.67 17.27 13.69
N GLN A 317 -11.20 17.90 14.74
CA GLN A 317 -10.59 17.92 16.07
C GLN A 317 -10.56 16.52 16.67
N ASP A 318 -11.66 15.77 16.60
CA ASP A 318 -11.74 14.39 17.07
C ASP A 318 -10.86 13.47 16.23
N ARG A 319 -10.87 13.66 14.91
CA ARG A 319 -10.01 12.89 13.99
C ARG A 319 -8.52 13.19 14.21
N ARG A 320 -8.17 14.45 14.49
CA ARG A 320 -6.81 14.86 14.88
C ARG A 320 -6.42 14.23 16.20
N LYS A 321 -7.30 14.25 17.20
CA LYS A 321 -7.08 13.60 18.49
C LYS A 321 -6.83 12.10 18.33
N ALA A 322 -7.63 11.41 17.51
CA ALA A 322 -7.46 10.01 17.18
C ALA A 322 -6.07 9.73 16.57
N MET A 323 -5.63 10.53 15.59
CA MET A 323 -4.28 10.37 15.02
C MET A 323 -3.18 10.72 16.03
N THR A 324 -3.34 11.77 16.84
CA THR A 324 -2.39 12.09 17.93
C THR A 324 -2.24 10.90 18.88
N GLN A 325 -3.33 10.21 19.23
CA GLN A 325 -3.31 9.02 20.08
C GLN A 325 -2.56 7.84 19.45
N VAL A 326 -2.61 7.68 18.11
CA VAL A 326 -1.75 6.72 17.38
C VAL A 326 -0.28 7.11 17.53
N CYS A 327 0.07 8.38 17.32
CA CYS A 327 1.45 8.85 17.41
C CYS A 327 2.02 8.71 18.82
N SER A 328 1.21 8.99 19.85
CA SER A 328 1.59 8.90 21.26
C SER A 328 1.89 7.48 21.74
N SER A 329 1.57 6.44 20.95
CA SER A 329 2.00 5.08 21.25
C SER A 329 3.53 4.89 21.13
N CYS A 330 4.24 5.81 20.46
CA CYS A 330 5.69 5.74 20.26
C CYS A 330 6.42 7.07 20.55
N HIS A 331 5.75 8.22 20.44
CA HIS A 331 6.36 9.54 20.54
C HIS A 331 5.85 10.34 21.73
N SER A 332 6.69 11.24 22.24
CA SER A 332 6.26 12.22 23.24
C SER A 332 5.27 13.22 22.62
N ASN A 333 4.38 13.78 23.44
CA ASN A 333 3.38 14.76 22.98
C ASN A 333 4.01 15.98 22.29
N GLU A 334 5.18 16.43 22.77
CA GLU A 334 5.91 17.56 22.18
C GLU A 334 6.34 17.29 20.73
N ILE A 335 6.81 16.08 20.43
CA ILE A 335 7.17 15.68 19.05
C ILE A 335 5.92 15.70 18.18
N VAL A 336 4.81 15.13 18.67
CA VAL A 336 3.56 15.03 17.91
C VAL A 336 2.96 16.41 17.63
N GLU A 337 2.94 17.30 18.61
CA GLU A 337 2.45 18.67 18.47
C GLU A 337 3.28 19.47 17.46
N ARG A 338 4.61 19.38 17.54
CA ARG A 338 5.52 20.04 16.60
C ARG A 338 5.32 19.55 15.17
N PHE A 339 5.19 18.23 14.99
CA PHE A 339 4.89 17.66 13.68
C PHE A 339 3.60 18.26 13.10
N PHE A 340 2.51 18.26 13.86
CA PHE A 340 1.24 18.80 13.36
C PHE A 340 1.28 20.30 13.12
N THR A 341 2.03 21.06 13.93
CA THR A 341 2.24 22.49 13.71
C THR A 341 2.93 22.75 12.38
N GLN A 342 4.00 22.01 12.09
CA GLN A 342 4.73 22.13 10.82
C GLN A 342 3.88 21.68 9.63
N MET A 343 3.18 20.55 9.76
CA MET A 343 2.28 20.05 8.72
C MET A 343 1.19 21.08 8.40
N ASP A 344 0.52 21.61 9.44
CA ASP A 344 -0.58 22.56 9.28
C ASP A 344 -0.08 23.89 8.68
N GLY A 345 1.10 24.37 9.10
CA GLY A 345 1.76 25.54 8.52
C GLY A 345 2.12 25.36 7.05
N GLY A 346 2.62 24.18 6.66
CA GLY A 346 2.92 23.87 5.27
C GLY A 346 1.67 23.77 4.39
N VAL A 347 0.59 23.16 4.89
CA VAL A 347 -0.70 23.13 4.18
C VAL A 347 -1.26 24.53 4.01
N ALA A 348 -1.19 25.37 5.06
CA ALA A 348 -1.58 26.77 4.99
C ALA A 348 -0.73 27.56 3.98
N LEU A 349 0.59 27.37 3.96
CA LEU A 349 1.48 27.98 2.98
C LEU A 349 1.03 27.65 1.56
N TYR A 350 0.79 26.37 1.25
CA TYR A 350 0.29 25.98 -0.06
C TYR A 350 -1.06 26.66 -0.38
N ASN A 351 -2.02 26.58 0.54
CA ASN A 351 -3.37 27.10 0.34
C ASN A 351 -3.36 28.62 0.08
N GLU A 352 -2.69 29.40 0.92
CA GLU A 352 -2.71 30.86 0.85
C GLU A 352 -1.80 31.41 -0.25
N LYS A 353 -0.63 30.81 -0.46
CA LYS A 353 0.34 31.32 -1.44
C LYS A 353 0.11 30.80 -2.85
N PHE A 354 -0.48 29.62 -3.05
CA PHE A 354 -0.56 29.03 -4.39
C PHE A 354 -1.99 28.62 -4.75
N GLY A 355 -2.63 27.78 -3.93
CA GLY A 355 -3.93 27.20 -4.25
C GLY A 355 -5.04 28.23 -4.45
N LYS A 356 -5.29 29.09 -3.45
CA LYS A 356 -6.32 30.15 -3.53
C LYS A 356 -5.99 31.17 -4.62
N PRO A 357 -4.77 31.75 -4.70
CA PRO A 357 -4.37 32.63 -5.78
C PRO A 357 -4.63 32.10 -7.18
N ALA A 358 -4.24 30.85 -7.46
CA ALA A 358 -4.41 30.25 -8.77
C ALA A 358 -5.89 29.98 -9.08
N LYS A 359 -6.66 29.49 -8.10
CA LYS A 359 -8.09 29.26 -8.27
C LYS A 359 -8.84 30.57 -8.58
N GLU A 360 -8.59 31.62 -7.81
CA GLU A 360 -9.23 32.92 -8.00
C GLU A 360 -8.88 33.52 -9.37
N ALA A 361 -7.65 33.34 -9.86
CA ALA A 361 -7.28 33.77 -11.21
C ALA A 361 -8.03 32.99 -12.30
N MET A 362 -8.16 31.67 -12.18
CA MET A 362 -8.94 30.85 -13.11
C MET A 362 -10.42 31.23 -13.12
N ASP A 363 -11.02 31.41 -11.94
CA ASP A 363 -12.41 31.84 -11.80
C ASP A 363 -12.64 33.20 -12.51
N ARG A 364 -11.74 34.17 -12.27
CA ARG A 364 -11.80 35.51 -12.89
C ARG A 364 -11.61 35.47 -14.40
N LEU A 365 -10.70 34.65 -14.91
CA LEU A 365 -10.53 34.47 -16.36
C LEU A 365 -11.82 33.92 -17.00
N LYS A 366 -12.49 32.98 -16.33
CA LYS A 366 -13.78 32.44 -16.78
C LYS A 366 -14.88 33.50 -16.76
N GLU A 367 -15.00 34.25 -15.68
CA GLU A 367 -15.97 35.35 -15.55
C GLU A 367 -15.80 36.43 -16.63
N LEU A 368 -14.56 36.73 -16.99
CA LEU A 368 -14.21 37.69 -18.04
C LEU A 368 -14.34 37.12 -19.47
N GLY A 369 -14.74 35.85 -19.62
CA GLY A 369 -14.82 35.17 -20.92
C GLY A 369 -13.46 35.03 -21.61
N LYS A 370 -12.37 34.98 -20.84
CA LYS A 370 -11.00 34.80 -21.34
C LYS A 370 -10.61 33.35 -21.56
N ILE A 371 -11.36 32.43 -20.96
CA ILE A 371 -11.26 30.99 -21.17
C ILE A 371 -12.66 30.44 -21.41
N THR A 372 -12.76 29.32 -22.11
CA THR A 372 -14.04 28.71 -22.45
C THR A 372 -14.66 27.99 -21.24
N PRO A 373 -15.95 27.64 -21.31
CA PRO A 373 -16.57 26.76 -20.31
C PRO A 373 -16.14 25.30 -20.42
N THR A 374 -15.57 24.87 -21.55
CA THR A 374 -15.17 23.50 -21.83
C THR A 374 -13.86 23.20 -21.10
N PRO A 375 -13.80 22.17 -20.24
CA PRO A 375 -12.57 21.87 -19.52
C PRO A 375 -11.54 21.15 -20.41
N PHE A 376 -10.27 21.44 -20.17
CA PHE A 376 -9.09 20.86 -20.83
C PHE A 376 -8.97 21.16 -22.34
N ASP A 377 -9.64 22.20 -22.84
CA ASP A 377 -9.48 22.65 -24.23
C ASP A 377 -8.42 23.77 -24.39
N GLU A 378 -7.96 24.35 -23.27
CA GLU A 378 -6.96 25.42 -23.28
C GLU A 378 -5.71 25.08 -22.43
N GLU A 379 -4.53 25.53 -22.89
CA GLU A 379 -3.24 25.23 -22.25
C GLU A 379 -3.17 25.65 -20.77
N ILE A 380 -3.77 26.78 -20.41
CA ILE A 380 -3.77 27.27 -19.02
C ILE A 380 -4.50 26.30 -18.08
N GLU A 381 -5.50 25.57 -18.57
CA GLU A 381 -6.27 24.61 -17.77
C GLU A 381 -5.43 23.39 -17.43
N TRP A 382 -4.63 22.89 -18.38
CA TRP A 382 -3.64 21.83 -18.15
C TRP A 382 -2.57 22.26 -17.15
N VAL A 383 -2.01 23.47 -17.33
CA VAL A 383 -1.01 24.02 -16.41
C VAL A 383 -1.59 24.20 -15.00
N PHE A 384 -2.82 24.70 -14.90
CA PHE A 384 -3.51 24.84 -13.62
C PHE A 384 -3.77 23.46 -12.99
N TYR A 385 -4.24 22.49 -13.77
CA TYR A 385 -4.47 21.13 -13.31
C TYR A 385 -3.19 20.51 -12.73
N GLU A 386 -2.08 20.51 -13.47
CA GLU A 386 -0.81 19.98 -12.97
C GLU A 386 -0.33 20.69 -11.70
N LEU A 387 -0.45 22.02 -11.65
CA LEU A 387 -0.05 22.84 -10.51
C LEU A 387 -0.73 22.40 -9.20
N TRP A 388 -2.04 22.16 -9.21
CA TRP A 388 -2.75 21.80 -7.98
C TRP A 388 -2.92 20.29 -7.79
N HIS A 389 -3.17 19.54 -8.87
CA HIS A 389 -3.47 18.12 -8.86
C HIS A 389 -2.22 17.29 -8.63
N HIS A 390 -1.13 17.61 -9.34
CA HIS A 390 0.14 16.91 -9.15
C HIS A 390 0.95 17.64 -8.08
N GLU A 391 1.57 18.76 -8.43
CA GLU A 391 2.57 19.41 -7.58
C GLU A 391 2.03 19.77 -6.19
N GLY A 392 0.84 20.37 -6.17
CA GLY A 392 0.20 20.76 -4.92
C GLY A 392 -0.17 19.58 -4.03
N ARG A 393 -0.69 18.48 -4.59
CA ARG A 393 -0.99 17.29 -3.79
C ARG A 393 0.29 16.57 -3.35
N ARG A 394 1.33 16.47 -4.18
CA ARG A 394 2.63 15.92 -3.80
C ARG A 394 3.22 16.64 -2.59
N ALA A 395 3.30 17.97 -2.65
CA ALA A 395 3.81 18.80 -1.55
C ALA A 395 3.06 18.53 -0.23
N ARG A 396 1.73 18.55 -0.28
CA ARG A 396 0.87 18.36 0.90
C ARG A 396 0.92 16.93 1.44
N HIS A 397 1.04 15.93 0.57
CA HIS A 397 1.24 14.55 0.99
C HIS A 397 2.62 14.31 1.59
N GLY A 398 3.67 14.96 1.06
CA GLY A 398 5.01 14.95 1.64
C GLY A 398 5.02 15.48 3.07
N LEU A 399 4.34 16.61 3.30
CA LEU A 399 4.18 17.19 4.65
C LEU A 399 3.53 16.21 5.62
N SER A 400 2.46 15.53 5.20
CA SER A 400 1.70 14.59 6.05
C SER A 400 2.47 13.31 6.43
N LYS A 401 3.59 13.02 5.76
CA LYS A 401 4.32 11.75 5.89
C LYS A 401 5.79 11.92 6.22
N MET A 402 6.24 13.14 6.54
CA MET A 402 7.63 13.44 6.88
C MET A 402 8.58 12.99 5.77
N ALA A 403 8.27 13.38 4.53
CA ALA A 403 9.02 13.03 3.33
C ALA A 403 9.67 14.30 2.74
N PRO A 404 10.90 14.66 3.15
CA PRO A 404 11.52 15.94 2.80
C PRO A 404 11.62 16.22 1.30
N ASP A 405 11.93 15.21 0.48
CA ASP A 405 12.04 15.37 -0.97
C ASP A 405 10.66 15.63 -1.60
N TYR A 406 9.63 14.91 -1.15
CA TYR A 406 8.23 15.18 -1.52
C TYR A 406 7.69 16.50 -1.00
N VAL A 407 8.24 17.05 0.08
CA VAL A 407 7.94 18.43 0.51
C VAL A 407 8.62 19.43 -0.41
N HIS A 408 9.91 19.25 -0.70
CA HIS A 408 10.71 20.23 -1.42
C HIS A 408 10.78 19.96 -2.93
N TRP A 409 11.69 19.09 -3.37
CA TRP A 409 12.05 18.94 -4.79
C TRP A 409 10.92 18.39 -5.65
N GLN A 410 10.16 17.42 -5.15
CA GLN A 410 8.98 16.86 -5.83
C GLN A 410 7.69 17.60 -5.46
N GLY A 411 7.76 18.61 -4.60
CA GLY A 411 6.62 19.33 -4.04
C GLY A 411 6.72 20.83 -4.29
N PHE A 412 7.03 21.60 -3.25
CA PHE A 412 7.01 23.08 -3.30
C PHE A 412 7.91 23.68 -4.37
N TYR A 413 9.03 23.03 -4.72
CA TYR A 413 9.87 23.46 -5.84
C TYR A 413 9.08 23.43 -7.15
N GLU A 414 8.44 22.30 -7.46
CA GLU A 414 7.63 22.17 -8.67
C GLU A 414 6.37 23.03 -8.62
N VAL A 415 5.72 23.18 -7.46
CA VAL A 415 4.60 24.13 -7.27
C VAL A 415 5.04 25.54 -7.64
N ALA A 416 6.15 26.01 -7.08
CA ALA A 416 6.66 27.35 -7.34
C ALA A 416 7.04 27.51 -8.83
N LYS A 417 7.77 26.54 -9.39
CA LYS A 417 8.17 26.57 -10.80
C LYS A 417 6.96 26.60 -11.74
N HIS A 418 5.97 25.73 -11.55
CA HIS A 418 4.75 25.72 -12.36
C HIS A 418 3.97 27.03 -12.19
N PHE A 419 3.83 27.52 -10.96
CA PHE A 419 3.12 28.77 -10.69
C PHE A 419 3.76 29.97 -11.39
N TYR A 420 5.06 30.18 -11.21
CA TYR A 420 5.74 31.39 -11.69
C TYR A 420 6.18 31.31 -13.14
N MET A 421 6.55 30.12 -13.65
CA MET A 421 7.13 29.97 -14.99
C MET A 421 6.14 29.48 -16.04
N LYS A 422 5.00 28.90 -15.64
CA LYS A 422 3.97 28.43 -16.58
C LYS A 422 2.64 29.13 -16.38
N PHE A 423 2.08 29.08 -15.17
CA PHE A 423 0.74 29.59 -14.89
C PHE A 423 0.66 31.11 -14.99
N LEU A 424 1.50 31.84 -14.24
CA LEU A 424 1.48 33.31 -14.22
C LEU A 424 1.70 33.94 -15.61
N PRO A 425 2.64 33.48 -16.45
CA PRO A 425 2.77 33.97 -17.83
C PRO A 425 1.48 33.83 -18.65
N LYS A 426 0.79 32.69 -18.55
CA LYS A 426 -0.50 32.48 -19.25
C LYS A 426 -1.61 33.37 -18.72
N VAL A 427 -1.67 33.58 -17.40
CA VAL A 427 -2.59 34.55 -16.80
C VAL A 427 -2.31 35.96 -17.33
N ARG A 428 -1.04 36.37 -17.44
CA ARG A 428 -0.64 37.68 -17.99
C ARG A 428 -1.06 37.85 -19.45
N GLU A 429 -0.89 36.81 -20.26
CA GLU A 429 -1.28 36.81 -21.67
C GLU A 429 -2.80 36.97 -21.84
N LEU A 430 -3.58 36.19 -21.09
CA LEU A 430 -5.05 36.20 -21.17
C LEU A 430 -5.68 37.45 -20.53
N SER A 431 -5.10 37.93 -19.43
CA SER A 431 -5.55 39.14 -18.72
C SER A 431 -4.43 39.77 -17.88
N PRO A 432 -3.78 40.84 -18.38
CA PRO A 432 -2.80 41.60 -17.61
C PRO A 432 -3.37 42.15 -16.29
N GLN A 433 -4.67 42.46 -16.26
CA GLN A 433 -5.36 42.90 -15.05
C GLN A 433 -5.38 41.82 -13.97
N VAL A 434 -5.80 40.60 -14.30
CA VAL A 434 -5.87 39.48 -13.34
C VAL A 434 -4.47 39.14 -12.82
N ALA A 435 -3.46 39.16 -13.68
CA ALA A 435 -2.08 38.95 -13.25
C ALA A 435 -1.60 40.03 -12.25
N LYS A 436 -1.95 41.31 -12.48
CA LYS A 436 -1.62 42.40 -11.57
C LYS A 436 -2.30 42.23 -10.21
N GLU A 437 -3.58 41.84 -10.19
CA GLU A 437 -4.33 41.52 -8.96
C GLU A 437 -3.66 40.36 -8.20
N LEU A 438 -3.24 39.31 -8.91
CA LEU A 438 -2.53 38.17 -8.32
C LEU A 438 -1.20 38.58 -7.67
N LEU A 439 -0.41 39.39 -8.37
CA LEU A 439 0.93 39.82 -7.95
C LEU A 439 0.92 40.92 -6.88
N ALA A 440 -0.20 41.61 -6.70
CA ALA A 440 -0.38 42.58 -5.62
C ALA A 440 -0.39 41.93 -4.23
N ARG A 441 -0.60 40.61 -4.14
CA ARG A 441 -0.52 39.88 -2.87
C ARG A 441 0.91 39.88 -2.34
N GLU A 442 1.04 40.14 -1.03
CA GLU A 442 2.32 40.27 -0.34
C GLU A 442 3.27 39.08 -0.59
N THR A 443 2.74 37.85 -0.64
CA THR A 443 3.51 36.62 -0.86
C THR A 443 4.11 36.46 -2.26
N HIS A 444 3.69 37.29 -3.23
CA HIS A 444 4.14 37.28 -4.62
C HIS A 444 4.85 38.56 -5.06
N ARG A 445 4.87 39.61 -4.22
CA ARG A 445 5.43 40.92 -4.56
C ARG A 445 6.87 40.87 -5.06
N TRP A 446 7.64 39.90 -4.55
CA TRP A 446 9.06 39.72 -4.86
C TRP A 446 9.31 39.47 -6.36
N VAL A 447 8.31 38.95 -7.09
CA VAL A 447 8.41 38.67 -8.53
C VAL A 447 8.66 39.97 -9.33
N GLU A 448 8.06 41.08 -8.92
CA GLU A 448 8.22 42.37 -9.61
C GLU A 448 9.14 43.33 -8.88
N LYS A 449 9.16 43.28 -7.53
CA LYS A 449 9.90 44.23 -6.69
C LYS A 449 11.25 43.72 -6.22
N GLY A 450 11.54 42.43 -6.40
CA GLY A 450 12.67 41.77 -5.73
C GLY A 450 12.48 41.72 -4.21
N LEU A 451 13.54 41.36 -3.50
CA LEU A 451 13.60 41.44 -2.03
C LEU A 451 14.07 42.83 -1.61
N SER A 452 13.52 43.36 -0.52
CA SER A 452 13.98 44.60 0.10
C SER A 452 15.37 44.42 0.72
N LYS A 453 16.09 45.54 0.94
CA LYS A 453 17.41 45.49 1.60
C LYS A 453 17.30 44.93 3.02
N GLU A 454 16.20 45.25 3.70
CA GLU A 454 15.90 44.78 5.05
C GLU A 454 15.63 43.27 5.05
N GLU A 455 14.86 42.76 4.09
CA GLU A 455 14.61 41.32 3.94
C GLU A 455 15.93 40.55 3.67
N ILE A 456 16.77 41.08 2.77
CA ILE A 456 18.09 40.49 2.48
C ILE A 456 18.97 40.52 3.73
N ALA A 457 19.03 41.65 4.43
CA ALA A 457 19.82 41.79 5.65
C ALA A 457 19.38 40.81 6.74
N GLN A 458 18.07 40.64 6.95
CA GLN A 458 17.52 39.66 7.88
C GLN A 458 17.92 38.22 7.53
N MET A 459 17.90 37.85 6.24
CA MET A 459 18.32 36.52 5.80
C MET A 459 19.82 36.28 6.02
N LEU A 460 20.66 37.28 5.74
CA LEU A 460 22.11 37.21 5.97
C LEU A 460 22.43 37.13 7.47
N GLU A 461 21.78 37.96 8.29
CA GLU A 461 21.97 37.97 9.74
C GLU A 461 21.58 36.63 10.38
N PHE A 462 20.47 36.03 9.94
CA PHE A 462 20.08 34.69 10.37
C PHE A 462 21.17 33.66 10.03
N TYR A 463 21.65 33.67 8.78
CA TYR A 463 22.69 32.73 8.33
C TYR A 463 23.99 32.89 9.13
N ASP A 464 24.45 34.12 9.34
CA ASP A 464 25.69 34.41 10.07
C ASP A 464 25.59 34.02 11.55
N LYS A 465 24.44 34.27 12.19
CA LYS A 465 24.22 33.96 13.62
C LYS A 465 24.00 32.48 13.86
N GLU A 466 23.10 31.86 13.13
CA GLU A 466 22.57 30.52 13.45
C GLU A 466 23.33 29.40 12.72
N MET A 467 23.84 29.65 11.50
CA MET A 467 24.50 28.63 10.70
C MET A 467 26.03 28.71 10.76
N GLN A 468 26.59 29.93 10.80
CA GLN A 468 28.05 30.11 10.80
C GLN A 468 28.66 30.41 12.18
N GLY A 469 27.85 30.76 13.19
CA GLY A 469 28.26 31.01 14.58
C GLY A 469 29.49 31.92 14.70
N LYS A 470 29.32 33.25 14.81
CA LYS A 470 30.37 34.27 15.02
C LYS A 470 31.79 33.82 14.61
N ARG A 471 32.20 34.08 13.37
CA ARG A 471 33.64 34.15 13.06
C ARG A 471 34.26 35.27 13.90
N GLY A 472 34.76 34.95 15.08
CA GLY A 472 35.32 35.90 16.02
C GLY A 472 36.23 35.20 17.03
N GLY A 473 37.46 34.89 16.61
CA GLY A 473 38.49 34.35 17.48
C GLY A 473 39.86 34.25 16.80
N SER A 474 40.67 35.30 16.99
CA SER A 474 42.12 35.39 16.72
C SER A 474 42.58 35.61 15.27
N SER A 475 42.66 36.89 14.91
CA SER A 475 43.88 37.41 14.28
C SER A 475 44.49 38.44 15.22
N ASN A 476 45.36 37.99 16.13
CA ASN A 476 46.28 38.87 16.84
C ASN A 476 47.11 39.65 15.81
N GLY A 477 46.93 40.97 15.80
CA GLY A 477 47.87 41.92 15.23
C GLY A 477 48.40 42.84 16.33
N GLY A 478 49.72 42.95 16.44
CA GLY A 478 50.46 43.80 17.37
C GLY A 478 51.03 42.99 18.53
N SER A 479 52.34 42.92 18.76
CA SER A 479 53.49 43.78 18.38
C SER A 479 54.77 42.96 18.33
#